data_AF-A0A6H5KGA6-F1
#
_entry.id   AF-A0A6H5KGA6-F1
#
_cell.length_a   1.000
_cell.length_b   1.000
_cell.length_c   1.000
_cell.angle_alpha   90.00
_cell.angle_beta   90.00
_cell.angle_gamma   90.00
#
_symmetry.space_group_name_H-M   'P 1'
#
loop_
_entity.id
_entity.type
_entity.pdbx_description
1 polymer ?
#
loop_
_entity_poly.entity_id
_entity_poly.type
_entity_poly.pdbx_seq_one_letter_code
_entity_poly.pdbx_strand_id
1 'polypeptide(L)'
;MTGKVVRLGKSLYGLRQASRIFHKRLVSDLKRIGFEQSLSDPCVLRFMMGDEVLGMIAIHVDDILYEGIERLAKMVVEALGDSLPTKNLGEIRFFLGCAFVRDREAGTIEMSQESYIRSVLERFNVCRTSSIPASLTNDYKSVMEDEGARDVPFREVVGSLMWIANQTRPDISNAVRAVARHSHEPKKSHGKAAQKILNYLLEAAHLTLKYKQDTMVDVGTLVYVDADFASKATDRRSVSGALVLVADCLVAWISRTQKCVTLSTTEAEYVAMGDGVKEALFVKGMLEFLRPSDRIGKIQVREDNEGAIALAENPLSSCNSKHIDVSHHFLRNLTEEGVLEIRHVSSEVQHADILTKALPRDPFEVHRNFAQGLISKN
;
A
#
# COMPACT_ATOMS: atom_id res chain seq x y z
N MET A 1 3.76 12.29 -50.23
CA MET A 1 2.62 12.63 -49.35
C MET A 1 2.79 14.08 -48.90
N THR A 2 1.91 14.98 -49.34
CA THR A 2 1.89 16.38 -48.89
C THR A 2 1.25 16.47 -47.50
N GLY A 3 2.07 16.54 -46.45
CA GLY A 3 1.59 16.73 -45.08
C GLY A 3 1.22 18.19 -44.80
N LYS A 4 0.18 18.42 -43.99
CA LYS A 4 -0.16 19.75 -43.44
C LYS A 4 0.32 19.84 -42.00
N VAL A 5 0.94 20.97 -41.64
CA VAL A 5 1.34 21.29 -40.26
C VAL A 5 0.23 22.11 -39.62
N VAL A 6 -0.19 21.74 -38.41
CA VAL A 6 -1.21 22.46 -37.64
C VAL A 6 -0.68 22.85 -36.26
N ARG A 7 -1.11 24.01 -35.75
CA ARG A 7 -0.80 24.48 -34.39
C ARG A 7 -1.87 23.98 -33.43
N LEU A 8 -1.47 23.27 -32.38
CA LEU A 8 -2.37 22.87 -31.31
C LEU A 8 -2.78 24.09 -30.47
N GLY A 9 -4.09 24.40 -30.45
CA GLY A 9 -4.66 25.46 -29.61
C GLY A 9 -5.06 25.00 -28.20
N LYS A 10 -5.14 23.68 -27.97
CA LYS A 10 -5.45 23.04 -26.68
C LYS A 10 -4.55 21.83 -26.48
N SER A 11 -4.47 21.36 -25.23
CA SER A 11 -3.75 20.12 -24.93
C SER A 11 -4.48 18.92 -25.54
N LEU A 12 -3.73 17.98 -26.09
CA LEU A 12 -4.23 16.74 -26.67
C LEU A 12 -3.69 15.54 -25.88
N TYR A 13 -4.39 14.41 -25.93
CA TYR A 13 -3.96 13.18 -25.29
C TYR A 13 -2.57 12.74 -25.80
N GLY A 14 -1.76 12.11 -24.94
CA GLY A 14 -0.40 11.68 -25.30
C GLY A 14 0.67 12.78 -25.23
N LEU A 15 0.31 14.06 -25.05
CA LEU A 15 1.31 15.07 -24.67
C LEU A 15 1.76 14.86 -23.22
N ARG A 16 3.05 15.04 -22.95
CA ARG A 16 3.64 14.88 -21.60
C ARG A 16 2.95 15.72 -20.54
N GLN A 17 2.44 16.90 -20.91
CA GLN A 17 1.75 17.83 -20.03
C GLN A 17 0.23 17.66 -19.99
N ALA A 18 -0.35 16.78 -20.80
CA ALA A 18 -1.80 16.69 -20.98
C ALA A 18 -2.54 16.37 -19.68
N SER A 19 -2.08 15.34 -18.97
CA SER A 19 -2.64 14.92 -17.68
C SER A 19 -2.60 16.05 -16.65
N ARG A 20 -1.48 16.78 -16.58
CA ARG A 20 -1.33 17.92 -15.66
C ARG A 20 -2.27 19.06 -16.00
N ILE A 21 -2.46 19.37 -17.28
CA ILE A 21 -3.37 20.44 -17.74
C ILE A 21 -4.81 20.04 -17.43
N PHE A 22 -5.19 18.79 -17.71
CA PHE A 22 -6.49 18.25 -17.39
C PHE A 22 -6.78 18.33 -15.89
N HIS A 23 -5.86 17.82 -15.05
CA HIS A 23 -6.01 17.86 -13.60
C HIS A 23 -6.15 19.30 -13.07
N LYS A 24 -5.32 20.24 -13.55
CA LYS A 24 -5.44 21.65 -13.16
C LYS A 24 -6.79 22.24 -13.54
N ARG A 25 -7.33 21.89 -14.70
CA ARG A 25 -8.65 22.33 -15.15
C ARG A 25 -9.75 21.76 -14.25
N LEU A 26 -9.75 20.44 -14.06
CA LEU A 26 -10.70 19.72 -13.20
C LEU A 26 -10.72 20.30 -11.78
N VAL A 27 -9.56 20.45 -11.14
CA VAL A 27 -9.45 21.04 -9.80
C VAL A 27 -9.93 22.49 -9.76
N SER A 28 -9.65 23.28 -10.80
CA SER A 28 -10.13 24.67 -10.87
C SER A 28 -11.66 24.74 -10.93
N ASP A 29 -12.29 23.84 -11.69
CA ASP A 29 -13.75 23.79 -11.81
C ASP A 29 -14.39 23.31 -10.50
N LEU A 30 -13.80 22.32 -9.82
CA LEU A 30 -14.23 21.85 -8.50
C LEU A 30 -14.09 22.92 -7.41
N LYS A 31 -12.98 23.68 -7.41
CA LYS A 31 -12.78 24.79 -6.46
C LYS A 31 -13.81 25.89 -6.65
N ARG A 32 -14.21 26.17 -7.91
CA ARG A 32 -15.23 27.18 -8.22
C ARG A 32 -16.61 26.86 -7.64
N ILE A 33 -16.94 25.58 -7.49
CA ILE A 33 -18.18 25.14 -6.85
C ILE A 33 -18.04 24.91 -5.35
N GLY A 34 -16.88 25.23 -4.75
CA GLY A 34 -16.67 25.24 -3.30
C GLY A 34 -15.90 24.04 -2.71
N PHE A 35 -15.32 23.17 -3.55
CA PHE A 35 -14.43 22.11 -3.02
C PHE A 35 -13.09 22.69 -2.57
N GLU A 36 -12.64 22.25 -1.40
CA GLU A 36 -11.30 22.48 -0.88
C GLU A 36 -10.39 21.32 -1.29
N GLN A 37 -9.15 21.62 -1.68
CA GLN A 37 -8.16 20.62 -2.09
C GLN A 37 -7.24 20.29 -0.92
N SER A 38 -6.96 19.01 -0.68
CA SER A 38 -6.01 18.56 0.35
C SER A 38 -4.59 19.01 0.03
N LEU A 39 -3.87 19.41 1.08
CA LEU A 39 -2.44 19.72 1.00
C LEU A 39 -1.59 18.44 1.00
N SER A 40 -2.07 17.39 1.66
CA SER A 40 -1.40 16.09 1.75
C SER A 40 -1.47 15.35 0.40
N ASP A 41 -2.65 15.32 -0.22
CA ASP A 41 -2.86 14.76 -1.55
C ASP A 41 -3.69 15.70 -2.44
N PRO A 42 -3.08 16.39 -3.42
CA PRO A 42 -3.78 17.28 -4.35
C PRO A 42 -4.87 16.59 -5.20
N CYS A 43 -4.89 15.27 -5.28
CA CYS A 43 -5.93 14.52 -5.98
C CYS A 43 -7.20 14.31 -5.13
N VAL A 44 -7.16 14.69 -3.84
CA VAL A 44 -8.29 14.57 -2.93
C VAL A 44 -8.86 15.94 -2.61
N LEU A 45 -10.19 16.06 -2.70
CA LEU A 45 -10.92 17.27 -2.40
C LEU A 45 -12.11 16.95 -1.48
N ARG A 46 -12.48 17.93 -0.65
CA ARG A 46 -13.67 17.84 0.22
C ARG A 46 -14.57 19.05 0.02
N PHE A 47 -15.85 18.89 0.30
CA PHE A 47 -16.82 19.95 0.38
C PHE A 47 -17.38 19.99 1.80
N MET A 48 -17.27 21.17 2.44
CA MET A 48 -17.64 21.39 3.83
C MET A 48 -18.82 22.36 3.93
N MET A 49 -19.69 22.15 4.91
CA MET A 49 -20.68 23.13 5.34
C MET A 49 -20.60 23.28 6.86
N GLY A 50 -20.04 24.40 7.33
CA GLY A 50 -19.62 24.50 8.73
C GLY A 50 -18.50 23.49 9.01
N ASP A 51 -18.66 22.70 10.07
CA ASP A 51 -17.72 21.65 10.47
C ASP A 51 -18.05 20.26 9.88
N GLU A 52 -19.11 20.15 9.06
CA GLU A 52 -19.53 18.88 8.47
C GLU A 52 -19.01 18.70 7.04
N VAL A 53 -18.45 17.52 6.76
CA VAL A 53 -18.06 17.10 5.41
C VAL A 53 -19.29 16.54 4.69
N LEU A 54 -19.73 17.21 3.63
CA LEU A 54 -20.91 16.79 2.85
C LEU A 54 -20.56 16.01 1.58
N GLY A 55 -19.31 16.10 1.12
CA GLY A 55 -18.84 15.30 0.00
C GLY A 55 -17.32 15.32 -0.15
N MET A 56 -16.81 14.26 -0.77
CA MET A 56 -15.40 13.99 -0.98
C MET A 56 -15.20 13.50 -2.42
N ILE A 57 -14.10 13.94 -3.02
CA ILE A 57 -13.69 13.54 -4.36
C ILE A 57 -12.26 13.03 -4.28
N ALA A 58 -11.99 11.86 -4.86
CA ALA A 58 -10.66 11.38 -5.16
C ALA A 58 -10.49 11.21 -6.67
N ILE A 59 -9.42 11.78 -7.22
CA ILE A 59 -9.16 11.84 -8.66
C ILE A 59 -8.01 10.90 -8.99
N HIS A 60 -8.20 10.01 -9.96
CA HIS A 60 -7.13 9.25 -10.57
C HIS A 60 -7.11 9.46 -12.08
N VAL A 61 -6.22 10.34 -12.55
CA VAL A 61 -6.14 10.75 -13.96
C VAL A 61 -7.49 11.32 -14.43
N ASP A 62 -8.31 10.53 -15.13
CA ASP A 62 -9.63 10.85 -15.66
C ASP A 62 -10.77 10.18 -14.87
N ASP A 63 -10.46 9.21 -14.01
CA ASP A 63 -11.44 8.57 -13.13
C ASP A 63 -11.68 9.42 -11.87
N ILE A 64 -12.95 9.61 -11.51
CA ILE A 64 -13.38 10.40 -10.35
C ILE A 64 -14.19 9.48 -9.42
N LEU A 65 -13.68 9.29 -8.21
CA LEU A 65 -14.42 8.67 -7.13
C LEU A 65 -15.09 9.76 -6.30
N TYR A 66 -16.40 9.61 -6.05
CA TYR A 66 -17.18 10.54 -5.26
C TYR A 66 -17.85 9.83 -4.09
N GLU A 67 -17.78 10.45 -2.91
CA GLU A 67 -18.54 10.08 -1.72
C GLU A 67 -19.26 11.34 -1.22
N GLY A 68 -20.47 11.20 -0.67
CA GLY A 68 -21.23 12.33 -0.14
C GLY A 68 -22.69 12.34 -0.58
N ILE A 69 -23.35 13.48 -0.34
CA ILE A 69 -24.78 13.62 -0.64
C ILE A 69 -25.05 13.66 -2.15
N GLU A 70 -26.18 13.08 -2.57
CA GLU A 70 -26.54 12.95 -3.98
C GLU A 70 -26.68 14.32 -4.69
N ARG A 71 -27.15 15.34 -3.97
CA ARG A 71 -27.29 16.70 -4.51
C ARG A 71 -25.95 17.28 -4.96
N LEU A 72 -24.90 17.11 -4.16
CA LEU A 72 -23.55 17.58 -4.51
C LEU A 72 -22.98 16.77 -5.68
N ALA A 73 -23.25 15.46 -5.77
CA ALA A 73 -22.85 14.65 -6.92
C ALA A 73 -23.42 15.20 -8.24
N LYS A 74 -24.71 15.59 -8.24
CA LYS A 74 -25.36 16.21 -9.41
C LYS A 74 -24.74 17.56 -9.77
N MET A 75 -24.49 18.40 -8.76
CA MET A 75 -23.80 19.69 -8.95
C MET A 75 -22.40 19.52 -9.55
N VAL A 76 -21.64 18.51 -9.12
CA VAL A 76 -20.32 18.19 -9.68
C VAL A 76 -20.45 17.81 -11.15
N VAL A 77 -21.37 16.89 -11.49
CA VAL A 77 -21.57 16.45 -12.88
C VAL A 77 -22.00 17.61 -13.79
N GLU A 78 -22.88 18.49 -13.32
CA GLU A 78 -23.33 19.68 -14.05
C GLU A 78 -22.18 20.68 -14.24
N ALA A 79 -21.45 20.99 -13.17
CA ALA A 79 -20.34 21.95 -13.22
C ALA A 79 -19.18 21.49 -14.11
N LEU A 80 -18.93 20.17 -14.16
CA LEU A 80 -17.94 19.59 -15.05
C LEU A 80 -18.48 19.46 -16.47
N GLY A 81 -19.74 19.09 -16.66
CA GLY A 81 -20.35 18.76 -17.95
C GLY A 81 -20.18 19.82 -19.04
N ASP A 82 -20.15 21.11 -18.69
CA ASP A 82 -19.92 22.21 -19.64
C ASP A 82 -18.52 22.21 -20.25
N SER A 83 -17.53 21.64 -19.56
CA SER A 83 -16.11 21.71 -19.94
C SER A 83 -15.44 20.36 -20.12
N LEU A 84 -15.92 19.35 -19.40
CA LEU A 84 -15.43 17.99 -19.29
C LEU A 84 -16.65 17.05 -19.26
N PRO A 85 -17.00 16.43 -20.41
CA PRO A 85 -18.12 15.50 -20.46
C PRO A 85 -17.97 14.40 -19.41
N THR A 86 -18.79 14.45 -18.37
CA THR A 86 -18.69 13.56 -17.20
C THR A 86 -19.95 12.72 -17.12
N LYS A 87 -19.79 11.41 -16.91
CA LYS A 87 -20.89 10.47 -16.72
C LYS A 87 -20.83 9.90 -15.32
N ASN A 88 -21.92 9.99 -14.59
CA ASN A 88 -22.06 9.27 -13.32
C ASN A 88 -22.29 7.77 -13.61
N LEU A 89 -21.43 6.91 -13.08
CA LEU A 89 -21.50 5.45 -13.24
C LEU A 89 -22.32 4.76 -12.14
N GLY A 90 -22.85 5.52 -11.17
CA GLY A 90 -23.60 5.01 -10.04
C GLY A 90 -22.70 4.50 -8.92
N GLU A 91 -23.19 3.52 -8.16
CA GLU A 91 -22.45 2.95 -7.04
C GLU A 91 -21.18 2.23 -7.52
N ILE A 92 -20.09 2.39 -6.76
CA ILE A 92 -18.79 1.80 -7.08
C ILE A 92 -18.89 0.27 -7.07
N ARG A 93 -18.62 -0.33 -8.23
CA ARG A 93 -18.45 -1.79 -8.39
C ARG A 93 -17.06 -2.15 -8.88
N PHE A 94 -16.43 -1.25 -9.60
CA PHE A 94 -15.09 -1.42 -10.14
C PHE A 94 -14.39 -0.06 -10.23
N PHE A 95 -13.17 0.03 -9.72
CA PHE A 95 -12.34 1.24 -9.77
C PHE A 95 -10.87 0.82 -9.76
N LEU A 96 -10.07 1.39 -10.67
CA LEU A 96 -8.61 1.13 -10.79
C LEU A 96 -8.24 -0.36 -10.75
N GLY A 97 -8.93 -1.19 -11.53
CA GLY A 97 -8.61 -2.62 -11.61
C GLY A 97 -9.08 -3.46 -10.42
N CYS A 98 -9.82 -2.86 -9.48
CA CYS A 98 -10.32 -3.52 -8.28
C CYS A 98 -11.84 -3.55 -8.27
N ALA A 99 -12.41 -4.70 -7.94
CA ALA A 99 -13.84 -4.87 -7.70
C ALA A 99 -14.17 -4.54 -6.24
N PHE A 100 -15.33 -3.92 -6.04
CA PHE A 100 -15.83 -3.53 -4.72
C PHE A 100 -17.17 -4.20 -4.45
N VAL A 101 -17.29 -4.80 -3.26
CA VAL A 101 -18.55 -5.33 -2.75
C VAL A 101 -18.84 -4.62 -1.44
N ARG A 102 -19.99 -3.96 -1.35
CA ARG A 102 -20.41 -3.24 -0.14
C ARG A 102 -21.65 -3.90 0.44
N ASP A 103 -21.56 -4.32 1.68
CA ASP A 103 -22.69 -4.77 2.47
C ASP A 103 -23.03 -3.70 3.52
N ARG A 104 -24.18 -3.05 3.34
CA ARG A 104 -24.62 -1.96 4.22
C ARG A 104 -25.21 -2.47 5.53
N GLU A 105 -25.75 -3.69 5.54
CA GLU A 105 -26.34 -4.29 6.74
C GLU A 105 -25.23 -4.82 7.65
N ALA A 106 -24.23 -5.48 7.07
CA ALA A 106 -23.05 -5.93 7.79
C ALA A 106 -22.03 -4.81 8.07
N GLY A 107 -22.16 -3.65 7.44
CA GLY A 107 -21.21 -2.54 7.56
C GLY A 107 -19.83 -2.88 7.01
N THR A 108 -19.74 -3.62 5.91
CA THR A 108 -18.46 -4.08 5.35
C THR A 108 -18.25 -3.63 3.90
N ILE A 109 -16.98 -3.46 3.54
CA ILE A 109 -16.54 -3.23 2.16
C ILE A 109 -15.42 -4.22 1.86
N GLU A 110 -15.55 -4.95 0.76
CA GLU A 110 -14.51 -5.86 0.27
C GLU A 110 -13.92 -5.32 -1.03
N MET A 111 -12.59 -5.30 -1.10
CA MET A 111 -11.83 -4.91 -2.28
C MET A 111 -11.10 -6.14 -2.86
N SER A 112 -11.39 -6.47 -4.11
CA SER A 112 -10.91 -7.69 -4.78
C SER A 112 -10.19 -7.38 -6.10
N GLN A 113 -9.13 -8.13 -6.38
CA GLN A 113 -8.48 -8.17 -7.70
C GLN A 113 -8.59 -9.54 -8.37
N GLU A 114 -9.56 -10.36 -7.96
CA GLU A 114 -9.67 -11.74 -8.45
C GLU A 114 -9.72 -11.82 -9.99
N SER A 115 -10.50 -10.96 -10.65
CA SER A 115 -10.61 -10.94 -12.11
C SER A 115 -9.28 -10.59 -12.79
N TYR A 116 -8.53 -9.62 -12.24
CA TYR A 116 -7.21 -9.25 -12.74
C TYR A 116 -6.21 -10.39 -12.51
N ILE A 117 -6.18 -10.98 -11.31
CA ILE A 117 -5.31 -12.12 -10.97
C ILE A 117 -5.57 -13.28 -11.92
N ARG A 118 -6.83 -13.63 -12.19
CA ARG A 118 -7.19 -14.69 -13.14
C ARG A 118 -6.70 -14.37 -14.55
N SER A 119 -6.87 -13.13 -15.02
CA SER A 119 -6.35 -12.71 -16.33
C SER A 119 -4.82 -12.80 -16.44
N VAL A 120 -4.11 -12.52 -15.34
CA VAL A 120 -2.64 -12.63 -15.24
C VAL A 120 -2.22 -14.09 -15.30
N LEU A 121 -2.91 -14.97 -14.56
CA LEU A 121 -2.64 -16.41 -14.56
C LEU A 121 -2.88 -17.02 -15.94
N GLU A 122 -3.96 -16.63 -16.63
CA GLU A 122 -4.23 -17.04 -18.01
C GLU A 122 -3.16 -16.53 -18.98
N ARG A 123 -2.80 -15.24 -18.89
CA ARG A 123 -1.77 -14.63 -19.76
C ARG A 123 -0.44 -15.36 -19.68
N PHE A 124 -0.04 -15.78 -18.48
CA PHE A 124 1.21 -16.50 -18.26
C PHE A 124 1.07 -18.03 -18.30
N ASN A 125 -0.09 -18.54 -18.73
CA ASN A 125 -0.40 -19.97 -18.85
C ASN A 125 -0.13 -20.77 -17.56
N VAL A 126 -0.49 -20.20 -16.41
CA VAL A 126 -0.34 -20.85 -15.11
C VAL A 126 -1.51 -21.80 -14.92
N CYS A 127 -1.29 -23.08 -15.24
CA CYS A 127 -2.26 -24.15 -15.01
C CYS A 127 -2.08 -24.76 -13.61
N ARG A 128 -3.14 -25.39 -13.08
CA ARG A 128 -3.05 -26.27 -11.92
C ARG A 128 -2.16 -27.47 -12.29
N THR A 129 -0.86 -27.35 -12.09
CA THR A 129 0.02 -28.51 -11.97
C THR A 129 -0.28 -29.16 -10.63
N SER A 130 -0.62 -30.44 -10.65
CA SER A 130 -0.96 -31.28 -9.49
C SER A 130 -0.11 -31.01 -8.24
N SER A 131 -0.80 -30.72 -7.13
CA SER A 131 -0.41 -30.92 -5.73
C SER A 131 0.98 -30.41 -5.25
N ILE A 132 0.96 -29.25 -4.55
CA ILE A 132 1.87 -28.75 -3.48
C ILE A 132 3.38 -28.63 -3.80
N PRO A 133 4.08 -27.61 -3.28
CA PRO A 133 5.02 -27.87 -2.17
C PRO A 133 4.99 -26.74 -1.10
N ALA A 134 4.79 -27.06 0.17
CA ALA A 134 5.82 -27.47 1.12
C ALA A 134 6.86 -26.37 1.40
N SER A 135 6.78 -25.82 2.61
CA SER A 135 7.84 -25.22 3.42
C SER A 135 8.84 -24.28 2.72
N LEU A 136 8.88 -23.03 3.17
CA LEU A 136 9.98 -22.09 2.95
C LEU A 136 11.24 -22.51 3.74
N THR A 137 11.64 -23.78 3.67
CA THR A 137 12.91 -24.27 4.22
C THR A 137 13.96 -24.28 3.12
N ASN A 138 15.08 -23.62 3.44
CA ASN A 138 16.31 -23.54 2.66
C ASN A 138 16.92 -24.93 2.41
N ASP A 139 16.45 -25.67 1.41
CA ASP A 139 17.22 -26.78 0.85
C ASP A 139 17.08 -26.85 -0.67
N TYR A 140 18.05 -26.24 -1.35
CA TYR A 140 18.28 -26.37 -2.78
C TYR A 140 18.94 -27.72 -3.09
N LYS A 141 18.18 -28.81 -3.12
CA LYS A 141 18.64 -30.04 -3.80
C LYS A 141 17.50 -30.74 -4.55
N SER A 142 17.71 -30.84 -5.87
CA SER A 142 17.08 -31.73 -6.84
C SER A 142 15.55 -31.71 -6.96
N VAL A 143 15.03 -30.87 -7.86
CA VAL A 143 13.90 -31.25 -8.71
C VAL A 143 14.24 -30.92 -10.16
N MET A 144 14.20 -31.98 -10.93
CA MET A 144 14.46 -32.25 -12.35
C MET A 144 14.59 -31.03 -13.28
N GLU A 145 15.58 -31.14 -14.17
CA GLU A 145 15.61 -30.47 -15.46
C GLU A 145 14.32 -30.79 -16.19
N ASP A 146 13.38 -29.83 -16.17
CA ASP A 146 12.25 -29.85 -17.07
C ASP A 146 12.51 -28.84 -18.18
N GLU A 147 12.42 -29.36 -19.39
CA GLU A 147 12.74 -28.72 -20.65
C GLU A 147 11.85 -27.49 -20.85
N GLY A 148 12.47 -26.38 -21.26
CA GLY A 148 11.73 -25.20 -21.69
C GLY A 148 11.24 -24.32 -20.54
N ALA A 149 12.18 -23.68 -19.82
CA ALA A 149 11.91 -22.31 -19.38
C ALA A 149 11.67 -21.50 -20.67
N ARG A 150 10.42 -21.46 -21.15
CA ARG A 150 9.99 -20.48 -22.14
C ARG A 150 10.48 -19.13 -21.65
N ASP A 151 10.84 -18.28 -22.59
CA ASP A 151 11.29 -16.91 -22.36
C ASP A 151 10.11 -16.09 -21.81
N VAL A 152 9.66 -16.43 -20.59
CA VAL A 152 8.56 -15.76 -19.90
C VAL A 152 9.07 -14.34 -19.67
N PRO A 153 8.36 -13.31 -20.14
CA PRO A 153 8.80 -11.93 -20.02
C PRO A 153 8.84 -11.56 -18.53
N PHE A 154 9.98 -11.79 -17.88
CA PHE A 154 10.14 -11.69 -16.44
C PHE A 154 9.70 -10.33 -15.90
N ARG A 155 10.02 -9.25 -16.64
CA ARG A 155 9.62 -7.89 -16.30
C ARG A 155 8.10 -7.69 -16.36
N GLU A 156 7.42 -8.35 -17.29
CA GLU A 156 5.95 -8.27 -17.41
C GLU A 156 5.27 -9.02 -16.26
N VAL A 157 5.78 -10.20 -15.90
CA VAL A 157 5.31 -10.95 -14.72
C VAL A 157 5.50 -10.14 -13.46
N VAL A 158 6.71 -9.61 -13.24
CA VAL A 158 7.02 -8.78 -12.08
C VAL A 158 6.12 -7.53 -12.04
N GLY A 159 5.92 -6.85 -13.17
CA GLY A 159 5.02 -5.70 -13.23
C GLY A 159 3.58 -6.04 -12.85
N SER A 160 3.09 -7.19 -13.33
CA SER A 160 1.75 -7.69 -13.00
C SER A 160 1.62 -8.02 -11.51
N LEU A 161 2.63 -8.68 -10.95
CA LEU A 161 2.70 -9.03 -9.52
C LEU A 161 2.82 -7.79 -8.62
N MET A 162 3.60 -6.77 -9.03
CA MET A 162 3.71 -5.51 -8.30
C MET A 162 2.38 -4.77 -8.25
N TRP A 163 1.62 -4.77 -9.35
CA TRP A 163 0.28 -4.20 -9.34
C TRP A 163 -0.64 -4.90 -8.35
N ILE A 164 -0.60 -6.24 -8.31
CA ILE A 164 -1.40 -7.05 -7.37
C ILE A 164 -0.98 -6.76 -5.91
N ALA A 165 0.32 -6.74 -5.67
CA ALA A 165 0.91 -6.53 -4.35
C ALA A 165 0.61 -5.14 -3.77
N ASN A 166 0.49 -4.12 -4.62
CA ASN A 166 0.29 -2.73 -4.19
C ASN A 166 -1.19 -2.34 -4.01
N GLN A 167 -2.12 -3.11 -4.57
CA GLN A 167 -3.55 -2.76 -4.56
C GLN A 167 -4.34 -3.54 -3.52
N THR A 168 -4.21 -4.88 -3.48
CA THR A 168 -5.02 -5.70 -2.56
C THR A 168 -4.29 -6.86 -1.88
N ARG A 169 -3.02 -7.10 -2.19
CA ARG A 169 -2.28 -8.30 -1.73
C ARG A 169 -1.01 -7.96 -0.96
N PRO A 170 -1.13 -7.45 0.29
CA PRO A 170 0.02 -7.17 1.15
C PRO A 170 0.89 -8.42 1.38
N ASP A 171 0.28 -9.59 1.40
CA ASP A 171 0.87 -10.90 1.68
C ASP A 171 1.94 -11.35 0.69
N ILE A 172 1.87 -10.91 -0.57
CA ILE A 172 2.91 -11.22 -1.56
C ILE A 172 4.00 -10.15 -1.66
N SER A 173 3.86 -9.02 -0.95
CA SER A 173 4.72 -7.83 -1.13
C SER A 173 6.20 -8.13 -0.93
N ASN A 174 6.55 -8.89 0.11
CA ASN A 174 7.95 -9.25 0.37
C ASN A 174 8.52 -10.14 -0.75
N ALA A 175 7.76 -11.15 -1.18
CA ALA A 175 8.16 -12.07 -2.23
C ALA A 175 8.32 -11.33 -3.58
N VAL A 176 7.39 -10.44 -3.92
CA VAL A 176 7.45 -9.64 -5.14
C VAL A 176 8.63 -8.68 -5.10
N ARG A 177 8.89 -7.98 -3.98
CA ARG A 177 10.08 -7.14 -3.79
C ARG A 177 11.37 -7.94 -4.03
N ALA A 178 11.44 -9.14 -3.46
CA ALA A 178 12.60 -10.04 -3.58
C ALA A 178 12.84 -10.52 -5.02
N VAL A 179 11.81 -10.64 -5.85
CA VAL A 179 11.94 -11.02 -7.27
C VAL A 179 12.21 -9.78 -8.14
N ALA A 180 11.54 -8.66 -7.87
CA ALA A 180 11.61 -7.43 -8.66
C ALA A 180 13.01 -6.83 -8.75
N ARG A 181 13.84 -6.99 -7.71
CA ARG A 181 15.25 -6.55 -7.73
C ARG A 181 16.11 -7.18 -8.83
N HIS A 182 15.69 -8.32 -9.37
CA HIS A 182 16.42 -9.03 -10.43
C HIS A 182 15.90 -8.70 -11.84
N SER A 183 15.08 -7.65 -11.99
CA SER A 183 14.48 -7.26 -13.28
C SER A 183 15.50 -6.81 -14.34
N HIS A 184 16.67 -6.34 -13.93
CA HIS A 184 17.73 -5.95 -14.87
C HIS A 184 18.35 -7.18 -15.55
N GLU A 185 18.73 -8.18 -14.75
CA GLU A 185 19.40 -9.41 -15.19
C GLU A 185 18.78 -10.64 -14.48
N PRO A 186 17.65 -11.16 -15.00
CA PRO A 186 16.97 -12.29 -14.40
C PRO A 186 17.69 -13.61 -14.70
N LYS A 187 17.84 -14.45 -13.67
CA LYS A 187 18.34 -15.82 -13.76
C LYS A 187 17.17 -16.79 -13.75
N LYS A 188 17.37 -18.01 -14.26
CA LYS A 188 16.34 -19.08 -14.24
C LYS A 188 15.75 -19.32 -12.84
N SER A 189 16.56 -19.20 -11.79
CA SER A 189 16.09 -19.31 -10.40
C SER A 189 15.08 -18.21 -10.01
N HIS A 190 15.26 -16.99 -10.50
CA HIS A 190 14.33 -15.87 -10.26
C HIS A 190 13.01 -16.09 -11.01
N GLY A 191 13.04 -16.62 -12.23
CA GLY A 191 11.84 -17.05 -12.97
C GLY A 191 11.04 -18.11 -12.21
N LYS A 192 11.72 -19.13 -11.66
CA LYS A 192 11.08 -20.14 -10.80
C LYS A 192 10.45 -19.51 -9.54
N ALA A 193 11.09 -18.53 -8.93
CA ALA A 193 10.54 -17.81 -7.78
C ALA A 193 9.27 -17.00 -8.16
N ALA A 194 9.28 -16.31 -9.30
CA ALA A 194 8.11 -15.61 -9.82
C ALA A 194 6.94 -16.59 -10.07
N GLN A 195 7.23 -17.76 -10.65
CA GLN A 195 6.24 -18.81 -10.89
C GLN A 195 5.62 -19.33 -9.58
N LYS A 196 6.40 -19.47 -8.50
CA LYS A 196 5.86 -19.86 -7.19
C LYS A 196 4.84 -18.84 -6.66
N ILE A 197 5.08 -17.54 -6.86
CA ILE A 197 4.14 -16.49 -6.47
C ILE A 197 2.84 -16.62 -7.27
N LEU A 198 2.95 -16.87 -8.58
CA LEU A 198 1.77 -17.09 -9.43
C LEU A 198 0.98 -18.34 -9.01
N ASN A 199 1.66 -19.44 -8.69
CA ASN A 199 1.00 -20.66 -8.21
C ASN A 199 0.28 -20.43 -6.87
N TYR A 200 0.87 -19.64 -5.98
CA TYR A 200 0.20 -19.23 -4.75
C TYR A 200 -1.07 -18.40 -5.04
N LEU A 201 -0.98 -17.45 -5.97
CA LEU A 201 -2.13 -16.65 -6.41
C LEU A 201 -3.22 -17.49 -7.09
N LEU A 202 -2.89 -18.60 -7.73
CA LEU A 202 -3.87 -19.51 -8.33
C LEU A 202 -4.81 -20.13 -7.28
N GLU A 203 -4.29 -20.46 -6.11
CA GLU A 203 -5.07 -21.00 -4.99
C GLU A 203 -5.76 -19.88 -4.20
N ALA A 204 -5.09 -18.73 -4.07
CA ALA A 204 -5.49 -17.61 -3.23
C ALA A 204 -6.15 -16.45 -3.99
N ALA A 205 -6.60 -16.64 -5.24
CA ALA A 205 -7.14 -15.56 -6.08
C ALA A 205 -8.39 -14.88 -5.49
N HIS A 206 -9.16 -15.63 -4.70
CA HIS A 206 -10.42 -15.23 -4.08
C HIS A 206 -10.24 -14.36 -2.82
N LEU A 207 -9.01 -14.21 -2.31
CA LEU A 207 -8.76 -13.41 -1.11
C LEU A 207 -8.94 -11.92 -1.40
N THR A 208 -9.63 -11.23 -0.49
CA THR A 208 -10.00 -9.80 -0.59
C THR A 208 -9.46 -9.02 0.60
N LEU A 209 -9.29 -7.71 0.45
CA LEU A 209 -9.14 -6.82 1.61
C LEU A 209 -10.53 -6.50 2.15
N LYS A 210 -10.78 -6.84 3.41
CA LYS A 210 -12.05 -6.57 4.07
C LYS A 210 -11.92 -5.40 5.04
N TYR A 211 -12.76 -4.40 4.82
CA TYR A 211 -12.94 -3.26 5.70
C TYR A 211 -14.24 -3.45 6.45
N LYS A 212 -14.20 -3.21 7.76
CA LYS A 212 -15.38 -3.25 8.63
C LYS A 212 -15.62 -1.87 9.19
N GLN A 213 -16.88 -1.55 9.41
CA GLN A 213 -17.26 -0.31 10.08
C GLN A 213 -16.71 -0.33 11.51
N ASP A 214 -16.00 0.73 11.87
CA ASP A 214 -15.59 0.94 13.25
C ASP A 214 -16.80 1.29 14.12
N THR A 215 -16.78 0.79 15.34
CA THR A 215 -17.75 1.15 16.38
C THR A 215 -17.13 2.03 17.48
N MET A 216 -15.81 2.27 17.42
CA MET A 216 -15.10 3.09 18.37
C MET A 216 -15.32 4.59 18.12
N VAL A 217 -15.26 5.36 19.21
CA VAL A 217 -15.44 6.82 19.19
C VAL A 217 -14.18 7.54 18.71
N ASP A 218 -13.00 6.98 18.98
CA ASP A 218 -11.70 7.55 18.60
C ASP A 218 -11.11 6.74 17.43
N VAL A 219 -10.79 7.42 16.32
CA VAL A 219 -10.14 6.79 15.17
C VAL A 219 -8.64 6.65 15.46
N GLY A 220 -8.23 5.44 15.83
CA GLY A 220 -6.83 5.11 16.08
C GLY A 220 -6.08 4.75 14.80
N THR A 221 -4.86 5.27 14.64
CA THR A 221 -3.89 4.76 13.65
C THR A 221 -2.90 3.84 14.35
N LEU A 222 -2.79 2.61 13.88
CA LEU A 222 -1.90 1.59 14.41
C LEU A 222 -0.89 1.20 13.35
N VAL A 223 0.36 1.05 13.74
CA VAL A 223 1.44 0.65 12.85
C VAL A 223 2.15 -0.55 13.44
N TYR A 224 2.26 -1.64 12.69
CA TYR A 224 3.22 -2.71 12.98
C TYR A 224 4.45 -2.46 12.13
N VAL A 225 5.63 -2.60 12.73
CA VAL A 225 6.92 -2.40 12.06
C VAL A 225 7.83 -3.58 12.40
N ASP A 226 8.61 -4.02 11.42
CA ASP A 226 9.69 -5.00 11.61
C ASP A 226 10.81 -4.73 10.58
N ALA A 227 12.01 -5.20 10.89
CA ALA A 227 13.16 -5.16 10.01
C ALA A 227 13.93 -6.48 9.98
N ASP A 228 14.14 -7.01 8.77
CA ASP A 228 15.03 -8.15 8.59
C ASP A 228 16.48 -7.67 8.35
N PHE A 229 17.30 -7.75 9.42
CA PHE A 229 18.68 -7.28 9.45
C PHE A 229 19.60 -8.11 8.54
N ALA A 230 20.37 -7.40 7.71
CA ALA A 230 21.43 -7.99 6.89
C ALA A 230 21.00 -9.24 6.06
N SER A 231 19.73 -9.32 5.68
CA SER A 231 19.11 -10.41 4.92
C SER A 231 19.80 -10.75 3.59
N LYS A 232 20.76 -9.93 3.14
CA LYS A 232 21.57 -10.11 1.94
C LYS A 232 23.06 -10.27 2.29
N ALA A 233 23.64 -11.42 1.93
CA ALA A 233 25.08 -11.67 2.06
C ALA A 233 25.96 -10.74 1.18
N THR A 234 25.42 -10.21 0.08
CA THR A 234 26.18 -9.43 -0.92
C THR A 234 26.20 -7.92 -0.70
N ASP A 235 25.12 -7.28 -0.23
CA ASP A 235 25.09 -5.83 0.03
C ASP A 235 24.85 -5.47 1.52
N ARG A 236 24.56 -6.47 2.37
CA ARG A 236 24.24 -6.32 3.80
C ARG A 236 23.18 -5.26 4.15
N ARG A 237 22.28 -4.95 3.22
CA ARG A 237 21.15 -4.03 3.45
C ARG A 237 19.96 -4.76 4.04
N SER A 238 19.39 -4.17 5.07
CA SER A 238 18.21 -4.67 5.78
C SER A 238 16.92 -4.38 4.99
N VAL A 239 15.83 -5.04 5.36
CA VAL A 239 14.51 -4.88 4.74
C VAL A 239 13.56 -4.34 5.80
N SER A 240 12.91 -3.22 5.53
CA SER A 240 11.87 -2.65 6.39
C SER A 240 10.49 -3.10 5.93
N GLY A 241 9.69 -3.55 6.88
CA GLY A 241 8.28 -3.84 6.74
C GLY A 241 7.44 -2.91 7.61
N ALA A 242 6.31 -2.45 7.10
CA ALA A 242 5.33 -1.74 7.92
C ALA A 242 3.90 -2.04 7.46
N LEU A 243 2.98 -2.23 8.40
CA LEU A 243 1.54 -2.29 8.18
C LEU A 243 0.89 -1.11 8.90
N VAL A 244 0.15 -0.27 8.18
CA VAL A 244 -0.59 0.87 8.74
C VAL A 244 -2.07 0.56 8.70
N LEU A 245 -2.66 0.45 9.88
CA LEU A 245 -4.08 0.18 10.10
C LEU A 245 -4.79 1.42 10.63
N VAL A 246 -6.02 1.62 10.16
CA VAL A 246 -6.96 2.61 10.67
C VAL A 246 -8.21 1.85 11.06
N ALA A 247 -8.69 2.01 12.29
CA ALA A 247 -9.87 1.28 12.78
C ALA A 247 -9.75 -0.25 12.57
N ASP A 248 -8.59 -0.81 12.91
CA ASP A 248 -8.23 -2.22 12.70
C ASP A 248 -8.34 -2.74 11.25
N CYS A 249 -8.46 -1.84 10.27
CA CYS A 249 -8.43 -2.17 8.85
C CYS A 249 -7.11 -1.73 8.23
N LEU A 250 -6.47 -2.57 7.43
CA LEU A 250 -5.22 -2.24 6.75
C LEU A 250 -5.47 -1.23 5.62
N VAL A 251 -4.79 -0.08 5.68
CA VAL A 251 -4.92 1.00 4.67
C VAL A 251 -3.65 1.16 3.84
N ALA A 252 -2.48 0.97 4.45
CA ALA A 252 -1.21 1.06 3.75
C ALA A 252 -0.21 0.03 4.26
N TRP A 253 0.71 -0.40 3.40
CA TRP A 253 1.78 -1.31 3.77
C TRP A 253 3.05 -1.01 2.99
N ILE A 254 4.18 -1.39 3.55
CA ILE A 254 5.51 -1.16 2.99
C ILE A 254 6.31 -2.44 3.09
N SER A 255 6.92 -2.88 1.99
CA SER A 255 8.05 -3.82 2.01
C SER A 255 9.15 -3.23 1.16
N ARG A 256 10.23 -2.74 1.80
CA ARG A 256 11.31 -2.04 1.08
C ARG A 256 12.69 -2.37 1.62
N THR A 257 13.67 -2.40 0.72
CA THR A 257 15.08 -2.49 1.14
C THR A 257 15.54 -1.12 1.64
N GLN A 258 16.19 -1.09 2.79
CA GLN A 258 16.71 0.14 3.38
C GLN A 258 17.77 0.78 2.48
N LYS A 259 17.76 2.12 2.42
CA LYS A 259 18.74 2.88 1.64
C LYS A 259 20.09 2.95 2.34
N CYS A 260 20.07 3.07 3.66
CA CYS A 260 21.26 3.03 4.51
C CYS A 260 21.63 1.58 4.86
N VAL A 261 22.92 1.35 5.07
CA VAL A 261 23.42 0.11 5.70
C VAL A 261 23.40 0.34 7.19
N THR A 262 22.75 -0.55 7.94
CA THR A 262 22.71 -0.51 9.40
C THR A 262 23.78 -1.41 9.98
N LEU A 263 24.31 -1.04 11.15
CA LEU A 263 25.39 -1.76 11.80
C LEU A 263 24.88 -2.77 12.85
N SER A 264 23.63 -2.60 13.29
CA SER A 264 22.97 -3.50 14.24
C SER A 264 21.51 -3.78 13.82
N THR A 265 20.93 -4.80 14.42
CA THR A 265 19.49 -5.11 14.32
C THR A 265 18.67 -3.93 14.86
N THR A 266 19.04 -3.39 16.02
CA THR A 266 18.37 -2.23 16.63
C THR A 266 18.34 -1.01 15.71
N GLU A 267 19.42 -0.72 14.99
CA GLU A 267 19.42 0.35 13.99
C GLU A 267 18.51 0.06 12.79
N ALA A 268 18.42 -1.20 12.35
CA ALA A 268 17.53 -1.61 11.27
C ALA A 268 16.06 -1.41 11.63
N GLU A 269 15.68 -1.85 12.83
CA GLU A 269 14.34 -1.66 13.39
C GLU A 269 13.99 -0.19 13.52
N TYR A 270 14.92 0.61 14.06
CA TYR A 270 14.72 2.05 14.19
C TYR A 270 14.49 2.76 12.85
N VAL A 271 15.22 2.36 11.80
CA VAL A 271 15.01 2.87 10.44
C VAL A 271 13.66 2.43 9.88
N ALA A 272 13.25 1.17 10.10
CA ALA A 272 11.94 0.68 9.70
C ALA A 272 10.81 1.45 10.41
N MET A 273 10.99 1.78 11.69
CA MET A 273 10.06 2.59 12.48
C MET A 273 9.89 3.98 11.87
N GLY A 274 10.99 4.64 11.54
CA GLY A 274 10.97 5.94 10.88
C GLY A 274 10.26 5.91 9.52
N ASP A 275 10.26 4.77 8.82
CA ASP A 275 9.56 4.61 7.55
C ASP A 275 8.08 4.33 7.72
N GLY A 276 7.71 3.46 8.67
CA GLY A 276 6.31 3.20 9.01
C GLY A 276 5.60 4.43 9.57
N VAL A 277 6.27 5.21 10.42
CA VAL A 277 5.71 6.45 11.00
C VAL A 277 5.47 7.53 9.93
N LYS A 278 6.31 7.63 8.89
CA LYS A 278 6.07 8.58 7.79
C LYS A 278 4.77 8.27 7.05
N GLU A 279 4.52 7.00 6.73
CA GLU A 279 3.26 6.61 6.09
C GLU A 279 2.07 6.81 7.03
N ALA A 280 2.24 6.51 8.33
CA ALA A 280 1.20 6.72 9.31
C ALA A 280 0.86 8.21 9.51
N LEU A 281 1.83 9.11 9.44
CA LEU A 281 1.61 10.56 9.46
C LEU A 281 0.87 11.03 8.22
N PHE A 282 1.20 10.49 7.04
CA PHE A 282 0.46 10.79 5.82
C PHE A 282 -1.01 10.36 5.95
N VAL A 283 -1.25 9.13 6.43
CA VAL A 283 -2.59 8.61 6.68
C VAL A 283 -3.33 9.47 7.72
N LYS A 284 -2.67 9.84 8.82
CA LYS A 284 -3.24 10.72 9.85
C LYS A 284 -3.65 12.08 9.27
N GLY A 285 -2.76 12.74 8.52
CA GLY A 285 -3.08 14.02 7.90
C GLY A 285 -4.20 13.92 6.85
N MET A 286 -4.31 12.78 6.16
CA MET A 286 -5.45 12.50 5.29
C MET A 286 -6.74 12.30 6.08
N LEU A 287 -6.71 11.60 7.22
CA LEU A 287 -7.89 11.44 8.09
C LEU A 287 -8.35 12.79 8.65
N GLU A 288 -7.43 13.64 9.10
CA GLU A 288 -7.74 15.00 9.60
C GLU A 288 -8.41 15.86 8.52
N PHE A 289 -8.02 15.65 7.26
CA PHE A 289 -8.66 16.31 6.13
C PHE A 289 -10.04 15.70 5.81
N LEU A 290 -10.17 14.38 5.80
CA LEU A 290 -11.41 13.70 5.40
C LEU A 290 -12.50 13.73 6.49
N ARG A 291 -12.10 13.78 7.76
CA ARG A 291 -12.96 13.68 8.94
C ARG A 291 -12.51 14.66 10.03
N PRO A 292 -12.61 15.97 9.81
CA PRO A 292 -12.12 16.98 10.75
C PRO A 292 -12.89 17.01 12.08
N SER A 293 -14.14 16.53 12.10
CA SER A 293 -14.99 16.48 13.29
C SER A 293 -14.64 15.30 14.21
N ASP A 294 -13.97 14.28 13.69
CA ASP A 294 -13.66 13.06 14.43
C ASP A 294 -12.41 13.26 15.31
N ARG A 295 -12.41 12.66 16.49
CA ARG A 295 -11.24 12.70 17.36
C ARG A 295 -10.20 11.69 16.85
N ILE A 296 -9.21 12.21 16.14
CA ILE A 296 -8.12 11.39 15.61
C ILE A 296 -7.09 11.17 16.72
N GLY A 297 -6.88 9.90 17.05
CA GLY A 297 -5.99 9.49 18.13
C GLY A 297 -4.51 9.71 17.83
N LYS A 298 -3.68 9.31 18.80
CA LYS A 298 -2.23 9.20 18.61
C LYS A 298 -1.90 8.03 17.66
N ILE A 299 -0.76 8.11 17.01
CA ILE A 299 -0.23 7.00 16.21
C ILE A 299 0.37 5.99 17.18
N GLN A 300 -0.16 4.78 17.21
CA GLN A 300 0.39 3.69 18.01
C GLN A 300 1.32 2.83 17.16
N VAL A 301 2.61 2.77 17.51
CA VAL A 301 3.58 1.88 16.86
C VAL A 301 3.78 0.63 17.71
N ARG A 302 3.78 -0.54 17.07
CA ARG A 302 4.06 -1.85 17.65
C ARG A 302 5.40 -2.34 17.16
N GLU A 303 6.30 -2.51 18.11
CA GLU A 303 7.70 -2.88 17.90
C GLU A 303 8.08 -4.02 18.86
N ASP A 304 8.87 -4.99 18.42
CA ASP A 304 9.33 -6.10 19.27
C ASP A 304 10.76 -5.91 19.82
N ASN A 305 11.51 -4.96 19.27
CA ASN A 305 12.87 -4.67 19.73
C ASN A 305 12.90 -3.58 20.81
N GLU A 306 13.06 -4.00 22.07
CA GLU A 306 13.21 -3.10 23.23
C GLU A 306 14.33 -2.06 23.06
N GLY A 307 15.42 -2.41 22.36
CA GLY A 307 16.51 -1.48 22.09
C GLY A 307 16.09 -0.32 21.19
N ALA A 308 15.22 -0.58 20.20
CA ALA A 308 14.73 0.45 19.29
C ALA A 308 13.73 1.37 20.00
N ILE A 309 12.90 0.81 20.89
CA ILE A 309 11.98 1.55 21.76
C ILE A 309 12.79 2.46 22.71
N ALA A 310 13.81 1.90 23.38
CA ALA A 310 14.66 2.67 24.28
C ALA A 310 15.40 3.82 23.57
N LEU A 311 15.78 3.66 22.30
CA LEU A 311 16.40 4.73 21.51
C LEU A 311 15.42 5.86 21.14
N ALA A 312 14.13 5.54 20.99
CA ALA A 312 13.10 6.53 20.71
C ALA A 312 12.72 7.32 21.98
N GLU A 313 12.76 6.68 23.16
CA GLU A 313 12.39 7.30 24.43
C GLU A 313 13.56 8.02 25.13
N ASN A 314 14.80 7.53 25.00
CA ASN A 314 15.93 8.10 25.76
C ASN A 314 16.64 9.24 25.01
N PRO A 315 16.86 10.40 25.67
CA PRO A 315 17.55 11.55 25.06
C PRO A 315 19.07 11.38 24.94
N LEU A 316 19.67 10.44 25.68
CA LEU A 316 21.11 10.18 25.71
C LEU A 316 21.54 9.34 24.49
N SER A 317 21.70 9.94 23.31
CA SER A 317 22.30 9.23 22.18
C SER A 317 23.81 9.11 22.37
N SER A 318 24.30 7.86 22.37
CA SER A 318 25.72 7.57 22.23
C SER A 318 26.22 7.99 20.85
N CYS A 319 27.48 8.41 20.77
CA CYS A 319 28.11 9.12 19.65
C CYS A 319 28.24 8.33 18.31
N ASN A 320 27.62 7.15 18.18
CA ASN A 320 27.92 6.17 17.13
C ASN A 320 26.85 6.01 16.02
N SER A 321 25.75 6.78 16.04
CA SER A 321 24.62 6.61 15.09
C SER A 321 24.45 7.76 14.08
N LYS A 322 25.55 8.43 13.73
CA LYS A 322 25.54 9.64 12.86
C LYS A 322 24.86 9.47 11.51
N HIS A 323 24.87 8.26 10.94
CA HIS A 323 24.21 7.94 9.67
C HIS A 323 22.68 7.86 9.78
N ILE A 324 22.13 7.83 10.99
CA ILE A 324 20.68 7.71 11.27
C ILE A 324 20.17 8.91 12.09
N ASP A 325 21.03 9.85 12.51
CA ASP A 325 20.70 11.01 13.37
C ASP A 325 19.41 11.74 12.97
N VAL A 326 19.15 11.93 11.67
CA VAL A 326 17.92 12.57 11.18
C VAL A 326 16.66 11.78 11.55
N SER A 327 16.69 10.45 11.38
CA SER A 327 15.59 9.58 11.80
C SER A 327 15.46 9.55 13.33
N HIS A 328 16.58 9.67 14.07
CA HIS A 328 16.57 9.75 15.53
C HIS A 328 15.83 10.98 16.04
N HIS A 329 16.20 12.16 15.53
CA HIS A 329 15.52 13.40 15.87
C HIS A 329 14.05 13.38 15.45
N PHE A 330 13.73 12.82 14.28
CA PHE A 330 12.37 12.76 13.77
C PHE A 330 11.42 11.98 14.70
N LEU A 331 11.75 10.72 15.04
CA LEU A 331 10.88 9.91 15.90
C LEU A 331 10.80 10.47 17.32
N ARG A 332 11.92 10.95 17.85
CA ARG A 332 11.97 11.54 19.19
C ARG A 332 11.06 12.76 19.31
N ASN A 333 11.16 13.70 18.38
CA ASN A 333 10.34 14.91 18.39
C ASN A 333 8.84 14.56 18.38
N LEU A 334 8.44 13.56 17.59
CA LEU A 334 7.04 13.11 17.52
C LEU A 334 6.55 12.44 18.82
N THR A 335 7.44 11.73 19.52
CA THR A 335 7.14 11.15 20.83
C THR A 335 7.03 12.24 21.90
N GLU A 336 7.94 13.21 21.91
CA GLU A 336 7.93 14.35 22.84
C GLU A 336 6.72 15.26 22.64
N GLU A 337 6.31 15.50 21.39
CA GLU A 337 5.06 16.20 21.04
C GLU A 337 3.80 15.40 21.40
N GLY A 338 3.95 14.13 21.79
CA GLY A 338 2.86 13.24 22.17
C GLY A 338 1.99 12.80 20.99
N VAL A 339 2.48 12.93 19.76
CA VAL A 339 1.82 12.46 18.53
C VAL A 339 1.97 10.95 18.38
N LEU A 340 3.11 10.41 18.80
CA LEU A 340 3.50 9.01 18.70
C LEU A 340 3.45 8.32 20.06
N GLU A 341 2.92 7.10 20.09
CA GLU A 341 2.99 6.20 21.24
C GLU A 341 3.60 4.87 20.78
N ILE A 342 4.76 4.52 21.31
CA ILE A 342 5.46 3.27 20.96
C ILE A 342 5.13 2.23 22.03
N ARG A 343 4.71 1.04 21.62
CA ARG A 343 4.41 -0.06 22.54
C ARG A 343 5.11 -1.33 22.09
N HIS A 344 5.71 -2.01 23.06
CA HIS A 344 6.29 -3.32 22.83
C HIS A 344 5.21 -4.36 22.46
N VAL A 345 5.53 -5.25 21.51
CA VAL A 345 4.72 -6.41 21.13
C VAL A 345 5.58 -7.67 21.09
N SER A 346 5.02 -8.82 21.44
CA SER A 346 5.71 -10.11 21.26
C SER A 346 5.95 -10.39 19.78
N SER A 347 7.10 -10.95 19.42
CA SER A 347 7.42 -11.35 18.04
C SER A 347 6.41 -12.33 17.44
N GLU A 348 5.67 -13.11 18.25
CA GLU A 348 4.60 -13.99 17.75
C GLU A 348 3.40 -13.23 17.16
N VAL A 349 3.16 -12.01 17.64
CA VAL A 349 2.05 -11.14 17.23
C VAL A 349 2.56 -9.98 16.35
N GLN A 350 3.80 -10.07 15.86
CA GLN A 350 4.38 -9.08 14.98
C GLN A 350 3.87 -9.28 13.54
N HIS A 351 2.76 -8.62 13.20
CA HIS A 351 2.17 -8.78 11.87
C HIS A 351 3.02 -8.20 10.73
N ALA A 352 3.99 -7.33 11.02
CA ALA A 352 4.91 -6.82 10.01
C ALA A 352 5.90 -7.87 9.47
N ASP A 353 6.07 -9.01 10.15
CA ASP A 353 6.96 -10.10 9.73
C ASP A 353 6.67 -10.64 8.33
N ILE A 354 5.39 -10.61 7.91
CA ILE A 354 4.99 -11.02 6.56
C ILE A 354 5.63 -10.16 5.45
N LEU A 355 6.04 -8.93 5.78
CA LEU A 355 6.61 -7.97 4.85
C LEU A 355 8.15 -8.01 4.78
N THR A 356 8.80 -8.67 5.72
CA THR A 356 10.27 -8.68 5.87
C THR A 356 10.83 -10.09 5.73
N LYS A 357 10.21 -11.08 6.38
CA LYS A 357 10.70 -12.45 6.53
C LYS A 357 10.00 -13.41 5.57
N ALA A 358 10.64 -14.54 5.31
CA ALA A 358 10.04 -15.68 4.63
C ALA A 358 9.51 -16.66 5.69
N LEU A 359 8.21 -16.57 5.98
CA LEU A 359 7.59 -17.29 7.08
C LEU A 359 7.17 -18.72 6.71
N PRO A 360 7.16 -19.68 7.66
CA PRO A 360 6.48 -20.96 7.49
C PRO A 360 4.99 -20.77 7.21
N ARG A 361 4.32 -21.83 6.75
CA ARG A 361 2.91 -21.76 6.31
C ARG A 361 1.98 -21.24 7.40
N ASP A 362 2.05 -21.78 8.62
CA ASP A 362 1.06 -21.46 9.66
C ASP A 362 1.18 -19.99 10.12
N PRO A 363 2.37 -19.46 10.47
CA PRO A 363 2.52 -18.03 10.77
C PRO A 363 2.15 -17.13 9.59
N PHE A 364 2.51 -17.53 8.37
CA PHE A 364 2.15 -16.78 7.17
C PHE A 364 0.63 -16.63 7.00
N GLU A 365 -0.13 -17.71 7.18
CA GLU A 365 -1.59 -17.66 7.08
C GLU A 365 -2.21 -16.79 8.17
N VAL A 366 -1.68 -16.81 9.39
CA VAL A 366 -2.15 -15.94 10.50
C VAL A 366 -1.94 -14.47 10.18
N HIS A 367 -0.72 -14.05 9.82
CA HIS A 367 -0.46 -12.63 9.53
C HIS A 367 -1.16 -12.17 8.25
N ARG A 368 -1.30 -13.04 7.24
CA ARG A 368 -2.09 -12.73 6.04
C ARG A 368 -3.55 -12.47 6.40
N ASN A 369 -4.16 -13.37 7.17
CA ASN A 369 -5.58 -13.24 7.51
C ASN A 369 -5.83 -11.99 8.37
N PHE A 370 -4.88 -11.61 9.23
CA PHE A 370 -4.91 -10.33 9.93
C PHE A 370 -4.81 -9.13 8.97
N ALA A 371 -3.80 -9.11 8.10
CA ALA A 371 -3.59 -8.03 7.14
C ALA A 371 -4.76 -7.84 6.17
N GLN A 372 -5.50 -8.90 5.86
CA GLN A 372 -6.67 -8.87 4.98
C GLN A 372 -8.01 -8.62 5.71
N GLY A 373 -7.99 -8.39 7.02
CA GLY A 373 -9.20 -8.12 7.80
C GLY A 373 -10.11 -9.34 8.02
N LEU A 374 -9.59 -10.55 7.81
CA LEU A 374 -10.30 -11.82 8.03
C LEU A 374 -10.33 -12.20 9.52
N ILE A 375 -9.32 -11.75 10.28
CA ILE A 375 -9.20 -11.97 11.73
C ILE A 375 -9.06 -10.59 12.39
N SER A 376 -9.78 -10.36 13.49
CA SER A 376 -9.62 -9.18 14.33
C SER A 376 -8.58 -9.44 15.42
N LYS A 377 -8.02 -8.38 16.01
CA LYS A 377 -7.30 -8.52 17.29
C LYS A 377 -8.23 -9.19 18.30
N ASN A 378 -7.77 -10.29 18.90
CA ASN A 378 -8.37 -10.83 20.12
C ASN A 378 -7.83 -10.07 21.33
#